data_AF-A0A0A9WHR5-F1
#
_entry.id   AF-A0A0A9WHR5-F1
#
_cell.length_a   1.000
_cell.length_b   1.000
_cell.length_c   1.000
_cell.angle_alpha   90.00
_cell.angle_beta   90.00
_cell.angle_gamma   90.00
#
_symmetry.space_group_name_H-M   'P 1'
#
loop_
_entity.id
_entity.type
_entity.pdbx_description
1 polymer ?
#
loop_
_entity_poly.entity_id
_entity_poly.type
_entity_poly.pdbx_seq_one_letter_code
_entity_poly.pdbx_strand_id
1 'polypeptide(L)'
;MGTSNKSKKDVECHASEVSLQLSMSVVEGQSILADLLLSGTSTPKTLTVASSPLFGPVVDGVTKVDLCSAEEVNKALDTALKAADVHVRSNSLECTSSTLIVANAIVKIVQGDDVFVASLFASVAQHMHPYLAVIDKEATAPRLLFSHAFGGPCSTLVMAVVEKTVHQDITVETLNGQRIIAHIRTSGTRSGSVKDFVKYAKVSLTKANESAAKTTNSKEKAHM
;
A
#
# COMPACT_ATOMS: atom_id res chain seq x y z
N MET A 1 -29.48 5.26 -28.55
CA MET A 1 -29.89 5.23 -27.13
C MET A 1 -29.39 3.93 -26.54
N GLY A 2 -28.17 3.92 -26.00
CA GLY A 2 -27.59 2.76 -25.32
C GLY A 2 -27.27 3.19 -23.89
N THR A 3 -28.19 2.93 -22.97
CA THR A 3 -27.95 3.11 -21.54
C THR A 3 -26.90 2.11 -21.10
N SER A 4 -25.72 2.64 -20.78
CA SER A 4 -24.60 1.91 -20.18
C SER A 4 -25.06 1.24 -18.89
N ASN A 5 -25.00 -0.11 -18.86
CA ASN A 5 -25.05 -0.91 -17.65
C ASN A 5 -23.83 -0.57 -16.78
N LYS A 6 -23.84 0.57 -16.10
CA LYS A 6 -23.10 0.70 -14.84
C LYS A 6 -23.67 -0.40 -13.95
N SER A 7 -22.83 -1.37 -13.57
CA SER A 7 -23.32 -2.60 -12.98
C SER A 7 -24.11 -2.28 -11.72
N LYS A 8 -25.24 -2.96 -11.51
CA LYS A 8 -26.11 -2.77 -10.34
C LYS A 8 -25.31 -2.78 -9.01
N LYS A 9 -24.19 -3.49 -9.01
CA LYS A 9 -23.21 -3.60 -7.92
C LYS A 9 -22.47 -2.28 -7.62
N ASP A 10 -22.07 -1.52 -8.63
CA ASP A 10 -21.41 -0.21 -8.46
C ASP A 10 -22.36 0.80 -7.80
N VAL A 11 -23.66 0.70 -8.11
CA VAL A 11 -24.72 1.55 -7.53
C VAL A 11 -24.99 1.16 -6.07
N GLU A 12 -24.95 -0.13 -5.75
CA GLU A 12 -25.22 -0.66 -4.42
C GLU A 12 -24.09 -0.35 -3.42
N CYS A 13 -22.83 -0.44 -3.87
CA CYS A 13 -21.69 0.00 -3.08
C CYS A 13 -21.65 1.51 -2.85
N HIS A 14 -22.11 2.31 -3.82
CA HIS A 14 -22.20 3.77 -3.66
C HIS A 14 -23.29 4.21 -2.67
N ALA A 15 -24.29 3.37 -2.40
CA ALA A 15 -25.35 3.64 -1.43
C ALA A 15 -24.97 3.27 0.02
N SER A 16 -23.93 2.47 0.22
CA SER A 16 -23.46 2.10 1.55
C SER A 16 -22.69 3.25 2.21
N GLU A 17 -22.94 3.45 3.50
CA GLU A 17 -22.14 4.37 4.34
C GLU A 17 -20.69 3.89 4.49
N VAL A 18 -20.43 2.60 4.24
CA VAL A 18 -19.08 2.02 4.31
C VAL A 18 -18.78 1.23 3.04
N SER A 19 -17.63 1.52 2.41
CA SER A 19 -17.11 0.72 1.30
C SER A 19 -15.62 0.47 1.45
N LEU A 20 -15.13 -0.65 0.91
CA LEU A 20 -13.72 -1.02 0.91
C LEU A 20 -13.24 -1.21 -0.53
N GLN A 21 -12.16 -0.54 -0.90
CA GLN A 21 -11.45 -0.77 -2.13
C GLN A 21 -10.22 -1.62 -1.85
N LEU A 22 -10.09 -2.76 -2.52
CA LEU A 22 -8.97 -3.69 -2.37
C LEU A 22 -8.14 -3.75 -3.67
N SER A 23 -6.82 -3.73 -3.54
CA SER A 23 -5.90 -4.22 -4.56
C SER A 23 -4.91 -5.20 -3.96
N MET A 24 -4.52 -6.21 -4.74
CA MET A 24 -3.54 -7.21 -4.34
C MET A 24 -2.62 -7.55 -5.52
N SER A 25 -1.33 -7.72 -5.24
CA SER A 25 -0.33 -8.00 -6.26
C SER A 25 0.84 -8.80 -5.70
N VAL A 26 1.56 -9.49 -6.58
CA VAL A 26 2.89 -10.04 -6.30
C VAL A 26 3.91 -9.06 -6.83
N VAL A 27 4.82 -8.61 -5.98
CA VAL A 27 5.87 -7.64 -6.28
C VAL A 27 7.23 -8.31 -6.05
N GLU A 28 8.18 -8.08 -6.95
CA GLU A 28 9.57 -8.51 -6.79
C GLU A 28 10.49 -7.35 -7.17
N GLY A 29 11.25 -6.84 -6.19
CA GLY A 29 12.03 -5.62 -6.33
C GLY A 29 11.19 -4.46 -6.86
N GLN A 30 11.48 -4.02 -8.09
CA GLN A 30 10.81 -2.91 -8.79
C GLN A 30 9.85 -3.40 -9.88
N SER A 31 9.33 -4.62 -9.78
CA SER A 31 8.41 -5.23 -10.73
C SER A 31 7.16 -5.76 -10.05
N ILE A 32 6.02 -5.65 -10.72
CA ILE A 32 4.77 -6.35 -10.40
C ILE A 32 4.75 -7.61 -11.24
N LEU A 33 4.86 -8.78 -10.62
CA LEU A 33 4.83 -10.07 -11.31
C LEU A 33 3.39 -10.49 -11.65
N ALA A 34 2.45 -10.21 -10.74
CA ALA A 34 1.06 -10.56 -10.91
C ALA A 34 0.13 -9.54 -10.26
N ASP A 35 -0.93 -9.18 -10.96
CA ASP A 35 -2.15 -8.57 -10.42
C ASP A 35 -3.11 -9.69 -10.00
N LEU A 36 -3.34 -9.82 -8.70
CA LEU A 36 -4.06 -10.94 -8.12
C LEU A 36 -5.59 -10.80 -8.18
N LEU A 37 -6.08 -9.61 -8.57
CA LEU A 37 -7.52 -9.33 -8.70
C LEU A 37 -7.95 -9.13 -10.16
N LEU A 38 -7.01 -9.21 -11.10
CA LEU A 38 -7.30 -9.15 -12.52
C LEU A 38 -8.10 -10.39 -12.96
N SER A 39 -9.19 -10.16 -13.70
CA SER A 39 -9.91 -11.24 -14.37
C SER A 39 -9.14 -11.68 -15.62
N GLY A 40 -8.22 -12.63 -15.47
CA GLY A 40 -7.45 -13.20 -16.58
C GLY A 40 -5.95 -13.32 -16.27
N THR A 41 -5.14 -13.38 -17.32
CA THR A 41 -3.69 -13.50 -17.17
C THR A 41 -3.05 -12.14 -16.92
N SER A 42 -2.35 -12.01 -15.80
CA SER A 42 -1.49 -10.85 -15.55
C SER A 42 -0.18 -10.98 -16.32
N THR A 43 0.28 -9.87 -16.89
CA THR A 43 1.64 -9.76 -17.44
C THR A 43 2.54 -8.99 -16.47
N PRO A 44 3.82 -9.39 -16.32
CA PRO A 44 4.76 -8.63 -15.52
C PRO A 44 4.92 -7.19 -16.04
N LYS A 45 5.01 -6.23 -15.13
CA LYS A 45 5.21 -4.80 -15.45
C LYS A 45 6.06 -4.11 -14.39
N THR A 46 6.62 -2.96 -14.72
CA THR A 46 7.36 -2.14 -13.75
C THR A 46 6.46 -1.69 -12.60
N LEU A 47 6.97 -1.76 -11.38
CA LEU A 47 6.31 -1.23 -10.20
C LEU A 47 6.26 0.30 -10.27
N THR A 48 5.05 0.83 -10.32
CA THR A 48 4.77 2.25 -10.09
C THR A 48 4.04 2.38 -8.76
N VAL A 49 4.45 3.34 -7.94
CA VAL A 49 3.81 3.63 -6.66
C VAL A 49 3.13 4.99 -6.75
N ALA A 50 1.81 5.01 -6.62
CA ALA A 50 1.05 6.24 -6.42
C ALA A 50 0.97 6.53 -4.92
N SER A 51 0.96 7.80 -4.53
CA SER A 51 0.85 8.18 -3.11
C SER A 51 -0.26 9.20 -2.91
N SER A 52 -1.13 8.92 -1.94
CA SER A 52 -2.20 9.82 -1.52
C SER A 52 -1.86 10.43 -0.16
N PRO A 53 -2.03 11.75 0.03
CA PRO A 53 -1.89 12.36 1.35
C PRO A 53 -2.88 11.83 2.40
N LEU A 54 -4.00 11.23 1.97
CA LEU A 54 -5.04 10.70 2.86
C LEU A 54 -4.75 9.27 3.32
N PHE A 55 -4.31 8.40 2.41
CA PHE A 55 -4.22 6.96 2.65
C PHE A 55 -2.85 6.34 2.31
N GLY A 56 -1.90 7.14 1.84
CA GLY A 56 -0.52 6.74 1.63
C GLY A 56 -0.21 6.05 0.30
N PRO A 57 0.93 5.36 0.23
CA PRO A 57 1.42 4.71 -0.98
C PRO A 57 0.58 3.48 -1.32
N VAL A 58 0.31 3.30 -2.61
CA VAL A 58 -0.40 2.17 -3.19
C VAL A 58 0.31 1.72 -4.46
N VAL A 59 0.21 0.42 -4.76
CA VAL A 59 0.63 -0.09 -6.06
C VAL A 59 -0.27 0.51 -7.14
N ASP A 60 0.33 1.13 -8.16
CA ASP A 60 -0.39 1.77 -9.25
C ASP A 60 -0.56 0.83 -10.46
N GLY A 61 -1.58 1.13 -11.27
CA GLY A 61 -1.90 0.39 -12.49
C GLY A 61 -2.38 -1.05 -12.27
N VAL A 62 -2.67 -1.46 -11.03
CA VAL A 62 -3.29 -2.76 -10.70
C VAL A 62 -4.80 -2.64 -10.55
N THR A 63 -5.47 -3.78 -10.70
CA THR A 63 -6.92 -3.92 -10.56
C THR A 63 -7.32 -3.60 -9.13
N LYS A 64 -8.35 -2.76 -9.01
CA LYS A 64 -8.97 -2.37 -7.75
C LYS A 64 -10.41 -2.84 -7.79
N VAL A 65 -10.85 -3.50 -6.73
CA VAL A 65 -12.23 -3.98 -6.60
C VAL A 65 -12.89 -3.28 -5.43
N ASP A 66 -14.11 -2.80 -5.62
CA ASP A 66 -14.92 -2.24 -4.55
C ASP A 66 -15.78 -3.36 -3.94
N LEU A 67 -15.72 -3.49 -2.62
CA LEU A 67 -16.30 -4.56 -1.82
C LEU A 67 -17.11 -3.94 -0.69
N CYS A 68 -18.31 -4.47 -0.45
CA CYS A 68 -19.28 -3.87 0.47
C CYS A 68 -19.77 -4.81 1.57
N SER A 69 -19.22 -6.02 1.64
CA SER A 69 -19.46 -6.91 2.77
C SER A 69 -18.19 -7.67 3.16
N ALA A 70 -18.14 -8.14 4.41
CA ALA A 70 -17.06 -8.99 4.89
C ALA A 70 -16.94 -10.30 4.09
N GLU A 71 -18.07 -10.86 3.63
CA GLU A 71 -18.06 -12.06 2.79
C GLU A 71 -17.39 -11.81 1.44
N GLU A 72 -17.66 -10.67 0.80
CA GLU A 72 -17.00 -10.28 -0.44
C GLU A 72 -15.49 -10.09 -0.25
N VAL A 73 -15.09 -9.49 0.88
CA VAL A 73 -13.67 -9.33 1.25
C VAL A 73 -13.00 -10.68 1.42
N ASN A 74 -13.58 -11.59 2.21
CA ASN A 74 -13.02 -12.92 2.42
C ASN A 74 -12.88 -13.68 1.10
N LYS A 75 -13.90 -13.64 0.24
CA LYS A 75 -13.86 -14.30 -1.07
C LYS A 75 -12.77 -13.72 -1.97
N ALA A 76 -12.63 -12.39 -2.02
CA ALA A 76 -11.59 -11.75 -2.81
C ALA A 76 -10.18 -12.10 -2.30
N LEU A 77 -9.96 -12.07 -0.99
CA LEU A 77 -8.71 -12.46 -0.35
C LEU A 77 -8.36 -13.92 -0.65
N ASP A 78 -9.30 -14.86 -0.46
CA ASP A 78 -9.07 -16.28 -0.71
C ASP A 78 -8.71 -16.57 -2.17
N THR A 79 -9.40 -15.93 -3.12
CA THR A 79 -9.09 -16.05 -4.54
C THR A 79 -7.70 -15.50 -4.85
N ALA A 80 -7.37 -14.31 -4.35
CA ALA A 80 -6.08 -13.67 -4.57
C ALA A 80 -4.91 -14.48 -3.98
N LEU A 81 -5.07 -15.01 -2.76
CA LEU A 81 -4.04 -15.81 -2.10
C LEU A 81 -3.80 -17.14 -2.83
N LYS A 82 -4.86 -17.79 -3.34
CA LYS A 82 -4.72 -18.98 -4.19
C LYS A 82 -3.98 -18.68 -5.49
N ALA A 83 -4.18 -17.50 -6.08
CA ALA A 83 -3.46 -17.09 -7.29
C ALA A 83 -1.99 -16.74 -7.00
N ALA A 84 -1.70 -16.13 -5.85
CA ALA A 84 -0.35 -15.75 -5.45
C ALA A 84 0.57 -16.95 -5.24
N ASP A 85 -0.01 -18.06 -4.82
CA ASP A 85 0.67 -19.30 -4.45
C ASP A 85 1.60 -19.86 -5.56
N VAL A 86 1.22 -19.71 -6.84
CA VAL A 86 2.04 -20.13 -8.00
C VAL A 86 3.36 -19.35 -8.05
N HIS A 87 3.34 -18.08 -7.65
CA HIS A 87 4.52 -17.20 -7.67
C HIS A 87 5.39 -17.38 -6.42
N VAL A 88 4.78 -17.72 -5.28
CA VAL A 88 5.49 -17.83 -4.01
C VAL A 88 6.13 -19.21 -3.81
N ARG A 89 5.50 -20.30 -4.28
CA ARG A 89 6.08 -21.65 -4.15
C ARG A 89 7.24 -21.91 -5.10
N SER A 90 7.22 -21.30 -6.29
CA SER A 90 8.25 -21.48 -7.32
C SER A 90 9.62 -20.92 -6.93
N ASN A 91 9.66 -19.96 -5.99
CA ASN A 91 10.88 -19.27 -5.55
C ASN A 91 11.46 -19.81 -4.23
N SER A 92 10.91 -20.90 -3.67
CA SER A 92 11.22 -21.37 -2.30
C SER A 92 12.61 -21.98 -2.08
N LEU A 93 13.45 -22.06 -3.11
CA LEU A 93 14.79 -22.67 -3.04
C LEU A 93 15.91 -21.65 -2.82
N GLU A 94 15.67 -20.35 -2.97
CA GLU A 94 16.71 -19.32 -2.77
C GLU A 94 16.29 -18.30 -1.70
N CYS A 95 17.08 -18.20 -0.62
CA CYS A 95 16.90 -17.23 0.48
C CYS A 95 17.06 -15.76 0.07
N THR A 96 17.20 -15.49 -1.22
CA THR A 96 17.36 -14.18 -1.85
C THR A 96 16.08 -13.68 -2.53
N SER A 97 14.99 -14.46 -2.49
CA SER A 97 13.74 -14.05 -3.14
C SER A 97 13.23 -12.74 -2.54
N SER A 98 13.21 -11.69 -3.38
CA SER A 98 12.66 -10.38 -3.03
C SER A 98 11.15 -10.29 -3.27
N THR A 99 10.50 -11.45 -3.42
CA THR A 99 9.07 -11.57 -3.72
C THR A 99 8.22 -11.25 -2.49
N LEU A 100 7.24 -10.36 -2.69
CA LEU A 100 6.28 -9.88 -1.72
C LEU A 100 4.86 -10.09 -2.27
N ILE A 101 3.96 -10.66 -1.47
CA ILE A 101 2.52 -10.44 -1.67
C ILE A 101 2.20 -9.09 -1.03
N VAL A 102 1.61 -8.18 -1.79
CA VAL A 102 1.22 -6.84 -1.34
C VAL A 102 -0.28 -6.67 -1.46
N ALA A 103 -0.92 -6.16 -0.41
CA ALA A 103 -2.32 -5.79 -0.39
C ALA A 103 -2.48 -4.34 0.10
N ASN A 104 -3.27 -3.55 -0.64
CA ASN A 104 -3.75 -2.25 -0.21
C ASN A 104 -5.26 -2.31 -0.06
N ALA A 105 -5.76 -2.06 1.14
CA ALA A 105 -7.18 -1.88 1.40
C ALA A 105 -7.44 -0.44 1.84
N ILE A 106 -8.38 0.24 1.18
CA ILE A 106 -8.80 1.60 1.49
C ILE A 106 -10.27 1.54 1.90
N VAL A 107 -10.55 1.92 3.14
CA VAL A 107 -11.91 1.98 3.66
C VAL A 107 -12.39 3.41 3.60
N LYS A 108 -13.57 3.60 3.02
CA LYS A 108 -14.30 4.86 3.00
C LYS A 108 -15.51 4.73 3.91
N ILE A 109 -15.68 5.68 4.81
CA ILE A 109 -16.80 5.77 5.74
C ILE A 109 -17.45 7.14 5.55
N VAL A 110 -18.70 7.18 5.12
CA VAL A 110 -19.52 8.39 5.06
C VAL A 110 -20.21 8.53 6.41
N GLN A 111 -19.94 9.62 7.12
CA GLN A 111 -20.53 9.89 8.43
C GLN A 111 -21.00 11.34 8.50
N GLY A 112 -22.32 11.53 8.48
CA GLY A 112 -22.93 12.86 8.48
C GLY A 112 -22.52 13.68 7.26
N ASP A 113 -21.81 14.79 7.48
CA ASP A 113 -21.33 15.70 6.42
C ASP A 113 -19.84 15.54 6.10
N ASP A 114 -19.20 14.47 6.58
CA ASP A 114 -17.79 14.16 6.34
C ASP A 114 -17.60 12.75 5.79
N VAL A 115 -16.43 12.53 5.19
CA VAL A 115 -15.96 11.24 4.73
C VAL A 115 -14.64 10.95 5.43
N PHE A 116 -14.59 9.82 6.13
CA PHE A 116 -13.37 9.29 6.72
C PHE A 116 -12.76 8.26 5.79
N VAL A 117 -11.45 8.37 5.58
CA VAL A 117 -10.66 7.41 4.82
C VAL A 117 -9.62 6.80 5.73
N ALA A 118 -9.62 5.47 5.81
CA ALA A 118 -8.59 4.69 6.46
C ALA A 118 -7.94 3.76 5.46
N SER A 119 -6.69 3.37 5.70
CA SER A 119 -6.01 2.38 4.86
C SER A 119 -5.26 1.34 5.67
N LEU A 120 -5.22 0.15 5.11
CA LEU A 120 -4.37 -0.95 5.53
C LEU A 120 -3.43 -1.27 4.36
N PHE A 121 -2.14 -1.16 4.61
CA PHE A 121 -1.11 -1.72 3.76
C PHE A 121 -0.59 -2.98 4.46
N ALA A 122 -0.71 -4.12 3.77
CA ALA A 122 -0.18 -5.38 4.24
C ALA A 122 0.79 -5.92 3.19
N SER A 123 1.90 -6.49 3.67
CA SER A 123 2.82 -7.22 2.80
C SER A 123 3.32 -8.46 3.52
N VAL A 124 3.54 -9.53 2.77
CA VAL A 124 4.04 -10.81 3.26
C VAL A 124 5.15 -11.29 2.34
N ALA A 125 6.26 -11.72 2.93
CA ALA A 125 7.35 -12.40 2.24
C ALA A 125 7.75 -13.66 3.01
N GLN A 126 8.40 -14.60 2.31
CA GLN A 126 8.97 -15.78 2.94
C GLN A 126 10.24 -15.46 3.75
N HIS A 127 10.99 -14.45 3.32
CA HIS A 127 12.24 -14.02 3.94
C HIS A 127 12.13 -12.58 4.44
N MET A 128 12.99 -12.22 5.39
CA MET A 128 13.06 -10.86 5.95
C MET A 128 13.80 -9.87 5.04
N HIS A 129 14.62 -10.38 4.13
CA HIS A 129 15.47 -9.60 3.21
C HIS A 129 14.72 -8.50 2.43
N PRO A 130 13.53 -8.70 1.82
CA PRO A 130 12.85 -7.62 1.09
C PRO A 130 12.55 -6.39 1.95
N TYR A 131 12.33 -6.58 3.26
CA TYR A 131 12.11 -5.48 4.19
C TYR A 131 13.41 -4.82 4.62
N LEU A 132 14.46 -5.61 4.86
CA LEU A 132 15.80 -5.10 5.17
C LEU A 132 16.36 -4.27 4.01
N ALA A 133 16.23 -4.76 2.78
CA ALA A 133 16.64 -4.04 1.57
C ALA A 133 15.99 -2.64 1.47
N VAL A 134 14.73 -2.49 1.91
CA VAL A 134 14.07 -1.18 1.99
C VAL A 134 14.73 -0.28 3.05
N ILE A 135 15.01 -0.82 4.24
CA ILE A 135 15.63 -0.10 5.36
C ILE A 135 17.05 0.36 4.99
N ASP A 136 17.82 -0.53 4.37
CA ASP A 136 19.18 -0.31 3.90
C ASP A 136 19.25 0.52 2.61
N LYS A 137 18.07 0.88 2.05
CA LYS A 137 17.88 1.74 0.88
C LYS A 137 18.50 1.19 -0.40
N GLU A 138 18.52 -0.13 -0.54
CA GLU A 138 18.98 -0.80 -1.76
C GLU A 138 18.27 -0.25 -3.00
N ALA A 139 19.00 -0.18 -4.13
CA ALA A 139 18.50 0.44 -5.36
C ALA A 139 17.31 -0.32 -5.98
N THR A 140 17.25 -1.63 -5.74
CA THR A 140 16.21 -2.55 -6.23
C THR A 140 15.02 -2.67 -5.28
N ALA A 141 15.08 -2.08 -4.08
CA ALA A 141 14.02 -2.19 -3.09
C ALA A 141 12.84 -1.26 -3.40
N PRO A 142 11.59 -1.69 -3.16
CA PRO A 142 10.38 -0.89 -3.40
C PRO A 142 10.17 0.20 -2.32
N ARG A 143 11.15 1.08 -2.11
CA ARG A 143 11.19 2.02 -0.97
C ARG A 143 9.96 2.92 -0.87
N LEU A 144 9.45 3.39 -2.01
CA LEU A 144 8.28 4.27 -2.04
C LEU A 144 7.03 3.57 -1.52
N LEU A 145 6.89 2.27 -1.76
CA LEU A 145 5.76 1.48 -1.32
C LEU A 145 5.70 1.38 0.22
N PHE A 146 6.87 1.33 0.87
CA PHE A 146 7.01 1.24 2.33
C PHE A 146 7.22 2.59 3.02
N SER A 147 7.23 3.69 2.28
CA SER A 147 7.55 5.03 2.80
C SER A 147 6.67 5.47 3.98
N HIS A 148 5.42 5.00 4.04
CA HIS A 148 4.56 5.24 5.19
C HIS A 148 4.83 4.29 6.37
N ALA A 149 5.07 3.01 6.09
CA ALA A 149 5.29 1.99 7.11
C ALA A 149 6.62 2.20 7.85
N PHE A 150 7.68 2.60 7.14
CA PHE A 150 9.00 2.77 7.72
C PHE A 150 9.35 4.26 7.89
N GLY A 151 8.80 4.85 8.94
CA GLY A 151 9.10 6.24 9.35
C GLY A 151 8.08 7.29 8.95
N GLY A 152 7.04 6.91 8.19
CA GLY A 152 5.97 7.82 7.78
C GLY A 152 4.76 7.83 8.71
N PRO A 153 3.61 8.36 8.27
CA PRO A 153 2.39 8.48 9.06
C PRO A 153 1.58 7.18 9.05
N CYS A 154 2.09 6.14 9.71
CA CYS A 154 1.47 4.81 9.80
C CYS A 154 1.65 4.22 11.20
N SER A 155 0.69 3.43 11.67
CA SER A 155 0.90 2.51 12.78
C SER A 155 1.34 1.17 12.21
N THR A 156 2.60 0.81 12.41
CA THR A 156 3.20 -0.37 11.76
C THR A 156 3.36 -1.52 12.75
N LEU A 157 2.85 -2.69 12.35
CA LEU A 157 3.02 -3.96 13.05
C LEU A 157 3.87 -4.87 12.15
N VAL A 158 4.85 -5.55 12.75
CA VAL A 158 5.60 -6.62 12.09
C VAL A 158 5.41 -7.91 12.85
N MET A 159 5.04 -8.96 12.13
CA MET A 159 4.93 -10.31 12.64
C MET A 159 5.95 -11.19 11.94
N ALA A 160 6.85 -11.79 12.73
CA ALA A 160 7.78 -12.80 12.27
C ALA A 160 7.29 -14.17 12.69
N VAL A 161 7.17 -15.09 11.74
CA VAL A 161 6.82 -16.50 12.00
C VAL A 161 8.06 -17.34 11.70
N VAL A 162 8.46 -18.16 12.65
CA VAL A 162 9.62 -19.04 12.54
C VAL A 162 9.18 -20.48 12.79
N GLU A 163 9.64 -21.40 11.94
CA GLU A 163 9.40 -22.82 12.10
C GLU A 163 10.63 -23.50 12.70
N LYS A 164 10.43 -24.52 13.53
CA LYS A 164 11.50 -25.29 14.19
C LYS A 164 12.50 -25.91 13.21
N THR A 165 12.07 -26.20 11.99
CA THR A 165 12.82 -26.94 10.95
C THR A 165 13.69 -26.03 10.08
N VAL A 166 13.52 -24.71 10.16
CA VAL A 166 14.25 -23.72 9.36
C VAL A 166 15.68 -23.56 9.88
N HIS A 167 16.63 -23.28 8.97
CA HIS A 167 18.04 -23.06 9.32
C HIS A 167 18.20 -21.94 10.35
N GLN A 168 19.16 -22.09 11.26
CA GLN A 168 19.40 -21.13 12.34
C GLN A 168 19.67 -19.72 11.79
N ASP A 169 20.44 -19.59 10.72
CA ASP A 169 20.79 -18.29 10.14
C ASP A 169 19.56 -17.51 9.67
N ILE A 170 18.62 -18.17 9.00
CA ILE A 170 17.35 -17.56 8.53
C ILE A 170 16.52 -17.13 9.74
N THR A 171 16.49 -17.95 10.80
CA THR A 171 15.79 -17.62 12.04
C THR A 171 16.40 -16.37 12.70
N VAL A 172 17.73 -16.30 12.77
CA VAL A 172 18.45 -15.16 13.34
C VAL A 172 18.22 -13.90 12.51
N GLU A 173 18.31 -13.98 11.18
CA GLU A 173 18.02 -12.87 10.27
C GLU A 173 16.59 -12.35 10.47
N THR A 174 15.60 -13.25 10.48
CA THR A 174 14.19 -12.91 10.67
C THR A 174 13.94 -12.21 12.01
N LEU A 175 14.48 -12.74 13.11
CA LEU A 175 14.28 -12.12 14.43
C LEU A 175 15.03 -10.78 14.57
N ASN A 176 16.23 -10.67 14.01
CA ASN A 176 16.99 -9.42 14.00
C ASN A 176 16.30 -8.34 13.15
N GLY A 177 15.83 -8.69 11.95
CA GLY A 177 15.10 -7.76 11.09
C GLY A 177 13.79 -7.30 11.70
N GLN A 178 13.05 -8.20 12.35
CA GLN A 178 11.85 -7.84 13.11
C GLN A 178 12.18 -6.81 14.20
N ARG A 179 13.26 -7.05 14.95
CA ARG A 179 13.73 -6.12 15.98
C ARG A 179 14.11 -4.77 15.40
N ILE A 180 14.82 -4.73 14.26
CA ILE A 180 15.18 -3.48 13.57
C ILE A 180 13.92 -2.70 13.22
N ILE A 181 12.95 -3.34 12.55
CA ILE A 181 11.72 -2.67 12.13
C ILE A 181 10.92 -2.16 13.35
N ALA A 182 10.87 -2.93 14.43
CA ALA A 182 10.17 -2.52 15.66
C ALA A 182 10.75 -1.25 16.31
N HIS A 183 11.99 -0.87 15.99
CA HIS A 183 12.61 0.37 16.49
C HIS A 183 12.46 1.55 15.54
N ILE A 184 11.87 1.36 14.35
CA ILE A 184 11.61 2.46 13.42
C ILE A 184 10.49 3.32 13.99
N ARG A 185 10.80 4.57 14.31
CA ARG A 185 9.81 5.53 14.81
C ARG A 185 8.91 5.96 13.68
N THR A 186 7.62 5.70 13.79
CA THR A 186 6.62 6.25 12.88
C THR A 186 6.09 7.58 13.40
N SER A 187 5.62 8.43 12.48
CA SER A 187 4.88 9.63 12.85
C SER A 187 3.41 9.29 13.12
N GLY A 188 2.73 10.11 13.92
CA GLY A 188 1.33 9.90 14.25
C GLY A 188 0.44 9.74 13.01
N THR A 189 -0.55 8.85 13.10
CA THR A 189 -1.53 8.62 12.04
C THR A 189 -2.38 9.87 11.79
N ARG A 190 -2.88 9.99 10.56
CA ARG A 190 -3.83 11.05 10.22
C ARG A 190 -5.22 10.72 10.76
N SER A 191 -6.08 11.72 10.92
CA SER A 191 -7.47 11.53 11.36
C SER A 191 -8.32 10.79 10.32
N GLY A 192 -7.94 10.85 9.04
CA GLY A 192 -8.70 10.28 7.93
C GLY A 192 -9.86 11.16 7.44
N SER A 193 -10.22 12.23 8.16
CA SER A 193 -11.26 13.17 7.73
C SER A 193 -10.86 13.91 6.46
N VAL A 194 -11.69 13.79 5.42
CA VAL A 194 -11.52 14.51 4.16
C VAL A 194 -11.78 16.00 4.38
N LYS A 195 -12.76 16.37 5.20
CA LYS A 195 -13.08 17.77 5.50
C LYS A 195 -11.91 18.47 6.21
N ASP A 196 -11.30 17.84 7.20
CA ASP A 196 -10.11 18.35 7.88
C ASP A 196 -8.93 18.47 6.92
N PHE A 197 -8.71 17.46 6.08
CA PHE A 197 -7.68 17.49 5.05
C PHE A 197 -7.87 18.66 4.09
N VAL A 198 -9.08 18.90 3.59
CA VAL A 198 -9.40 20.02 2.69
C VAL A 198 -9.17 21.36 3.39
N LYS A 199 -9.57 21.48 4.66
CA LYS A 199 -9.32 22.69 5.46
C LYS A 199 -7.81 22.95 5.60
N TYR A 200 -7.04 21.92 5.96
CA TYR A 200 -5.58 22.01 6.05
C TYR A 200 -4.92 22.37 4.71
N ALA A 201 -5.36 21.73 3.62
CA ALA A 201 -4.82 21.97 2.28
C ALA A 201 -5.06 23.40 1.81
N LYS A 202 -6.26 23.95 2.04
CA LYS A 202 -6.60 25.35 1.73
C LYS A 202 -5.68 26.33 2.47
N VAL A 203 -5.50 26.14 3.78
CA VAL A 203 -4.62 26.99 4.59
C VAL A 203 -3.17 26.91 4.11
N SER A 204 -2.70 25.69 3.79
CA SER A 204 -1.33 25.47 3.30
C SER A 204 -1.10 26.14 1.95
N LEU A 205 -2.08 26.08 1.05
CA LEU A 205 -2.01 26.70 -0.27
C LEU A 205 -1.99 28.23 -0.18
N THR A 206 -2.79 28.84 0.70
CA THR A 206 -2.73 30.29 0.95
C THR A 206 -1.33 30.71 1.42
N LYS A 207 -0.75 29.99 2.40
CA LYS A 207 0.61 30.27 2.90
C LYS A 207 1.69 30.10 1.84
N ALA A 208 1.57 29.07 1.00
CA ALA A 208 2.51 28.83 -0.10
C ALA A 208 2.46 29.97 -1.12
N ASN A 209 1.25 30.42 -1.49
CA ASN A 209 1.06 31.54 -2.41
C ASN A 209 1.58 32.87 -1.83
N GLU A 210 1.33 33.14 -0.54
CA GLU A 210 1.88 34.32 0.14
C GLU A 210 3.41 34.30 0.18
N SER A 211 4.00 33.13 0.39
CA SER A 211 5.46 32.96 0.40
C SER A 211 6.03 33.16 -1.01
N ALA A 212 5.41 32.55 -2.03
CA ALA A 212 5.82 32.71 -3.42
C ALA A 212 5.69 34.17 -3.93
N ALA A 213 4.68 34.92 -3.45
CA ALA A 213 4.51 36.34 -3.76
C ALA A 213 5.55 37.24 -3.07
N LYS A 214 6.09 36.82 -1.93
CA LYS A 214 7.14 37.53 -1.18
C LYS A 214 8.56 37.26 -1.71
N THR A 215 8.75 36.20 -2.48
CA THR A 215 10.06 35.86 -3.08
C THR A 215 10.34 36.69 -4.33
N THR A 216 11.11 37.78 -4.18
CA THR A 216 11.59 38.64 -5.27
C THR A 216 12.97 38.26 -5.83
N ASN A 217 13.58 37.15 -5.37
CA ASN A 217 14.95 36.78 -5.75
C ASN A 217 14.99 35.72 -6.87
N SER A 218 15.63 36.06 -8.01
CA SER A 218 15.61 35.27 -9.25
C SER A 218 16.34 33.92 -9.19
N LYS A 219 17.10 33.63 -8.12
CA LYS A 219 17.84 32.37 -7.95
C LYS A 219 17.06 31.26 -7.22
N GLU A 220 16.05 31.58 -6.41
CA GLU A 220 15.21 30.56 -5.73
C GLU A 220 14.09 30.02 -6.62
N LYS A 221 13.70 30.78 -7.66
CA LYS A 221 12.65 30.39 -8.61
C LYS A 221 13.01 29.20 -9.51
N ALA A 222 14.28 28.79 -9.53
CA ALA A 222 14.77 27.68 -10.34
C ALA A 222 14.81 26.34 -9.57
N HIS A 223 14.58 26.34 -8.26
CA HIS A 223 14.67 25.14 -7.41
C HIS A 223 13.43 24.89 -6.53
N MET A 224 12.35 25.67 -6.69
CA MET A 224 11.03 25.32 -6.17
C MET A 224 10.20 24.56 -7.20
#